data_AF-A0A529XP28-F1
#
_entry.id   AF-A0A529XP28-F1
#
_cell.length_a   1.000
_cell.length_b   1.000
_cell.length_c   1.000
_cell.angle_alpha   90.00
_cell.angle_beta   90.00
_cell.angle_gamma   90.00
#
_symmetry.space_group_name_H-M   'P 1'
#
loop_
_entity.id
_entity.type
_entity.pdbx_description
1 polymer ?
#
loop_
_entity_poly.entity_id
_entity_poly.type
_entity_poly.pdbx_seq_one_letter_code
_entity_poly.pdbx_strand_id
1 'polypeptide(L)' 'PVQGAPGLIADLHETGGTLILWLAGAHALIAIWHQFVMKDGTLERMNPLASNELADSRE' A
#
# COMPACT_ATOMS: atom_id res chain seq x y z
N PRO A 1 -14.01 -20.42 -25.27
CA PRO A 1 -12.99 -20.26 -24.20
C PRO A 1 -12.85 -21.56 -23.38
N VAL A 2 -11.73 -22.28 -23.52
CA VAL A 2 -11.44 -23.46 -22.68
C VAL A 2 -10.08 -23.27 -22.01
N GLN A 3 -10.04 -22.36 -21.05
CA GLN A 3 -9.08 -22.53 -19.96
C GLN A 3 -9.67 -23.69 -19.13
N GLY A 4 -8.97 -24.83 -19.08
CA GLY A 4 -9.36 -25.95 -18.23
C GLY A 4 -9.44 -25.53 -16.76
N ALA A 5 -9.85 -26.45 -15.88
CA ALA A 5 -9.93 -26.15 -14.45
C ALA A 5 -8.60 -25.53 -13.96
N PRO A 6 -8.64 -24.39 -13.25
CA PRO A 6 -7.43 -23.76 -12.74
C PRO A 6 -6.65 -24.75 -11.87
N GLY A 7 -5.33 -24.76 -12.05
CA GLY A 7 -4.45 -25.54 -11.18
C GLY A 7 -4.31 -24.87 -9.82
N LEU A 8 -3.83 -25.61 -8.81
CA LEU A 8 -3.64 -25.14 -7.44
C LEU A 8 -2.92 -23.76 -7.34
N ILE A 9 -1.92 -23.52 -8.18
CA ILE A 9 -1.16 -22.26 -8.20
C ILE A 9 -2.04 -21.10 -8.65
N ALA A 10 -2.92 -21.30 -9.63
CA ALA A 10 -3.83 -20.27 -10.11
C ALA A 10 -4.86 -19.91 -9.03
N ASP A 11 -5.45 -20.90 -8.37
CA ASP A 11 -6.43 -20.68 -7.28
C ASP A 11 -5.80 -19.94 -6.10
N LEU A 12 -4.58 -20.33 -5.72
CA LEU A 12 -3.84 -19.69 -4.63
C LEU A 12 -3.44 -18.26 -5.01
N HIS A 13 -3.00 -18.03 -6.25
CA HIS A 13 -2.60 -16.69 -6.71
C HIS A 13 -3.82 -15.76 -6.83
N GLU A 14 -4.95 -16.23 -7.32
CA GLU A 14 -6.19 -15.45 -7.41
C GLU A 14 -6.69 -15.05 -6.01
N THR A 15 -6.74 -16.02 -5.09
CA THR A 15 -7.19 -15.78 -3.72
C THR A 15 -6.20 -14.89 -2.96
N GLY A 16 -4.90 -15.20 -3.06
CA GLY A 16 -3.83 -14.45 -2.41
C GLY A 16 -3.71 -13.03 -2.95
N GLY A 17 -3.82 -12.86 -4.27
CA GLY A 17 -3.85 -11.55 -4.92
C GLY A 17 -5.04 -10.71 -4.45
N THR A 18 -6.23 -11.31 -4.41
CA THR A 18 -7.43 -10.65 -3.87
C THR A 18 -7.24 -10.21 -2.42
N LEU A 19 -6.69 -11.08 -1.57
CA LEU A 19 -6.43 -10.77 -0.16
C LEU A 19 -5.43 -9.63 0.01
N ILE A 20 -4.32 -9.65 -0.75
CA ILE A 20 -3.30 -8.59 -0.70
C ILE A 20 -3.88 -7.27 -1.17
N LEU A 21 -4.72 -7.25 -2.22
CA LEU A 21 -5.37 -6.02 -2.69
C LEU A 21 -6.29 -5.43 -1.62
N TRP A 22 -7.05 -6.25 -0.90
CA TRP A 22 -7.84 -5.79 0.25
C TRP A 22 -6.96 -5.20 1.36
N LEU A 23 -5.84 -5.85 1.68
CA LEU A 23 -4.90 -5.37 2.71
C LEU A 23 -4.21 -4.07 2.29
N ALA A 24 -3.77 -3.95 1.05
CA ALA A 24 -3.17 -2.74 0.50
C ALA A 24 -4.15 -1.57 0.51
N GLY A 25 -5.41 -1.82 0.13
CA GLY A 25 -6.49 -0.84 0.21
C GLY A 25 -6.75 -0.38 1.65
N ALA A 26 -6.88 -1.32 2.58
CA ALA A 26 -7.05 -1.02 4.00
C ALA A 26 -5.87 -0.21 4.57
N HIS A 27 -4.64 -0.58 4.20
CA HIS A 27 -3.44 0.14 4.60
C HIS A 27 -3.44 1.59 4.08
N ALA A 28 -3.78 1.81 2.81
CA ALA A 28 -3.88 3.15 2.24
C ALA A 28 -4.96 3.99 2.93
N LEU A 29 -6.13 3.41 3.22
CA LEU A 29 -7.20 4.07 3.96
C LEU A 29 -6.77 4.48 5.37
N ILE A 30 -6.04 3.62 6.08
CA ILE A 30 -5.49 3.91 7.41
C ILE A 30 -4.49 5.07 7.33
N ALA A 31 -3.56 5.05 6.37
CA ALA A 31 -2.61 6.15 6.19
C ALA A 31 -3.31 7.50 5.92
N ILE A 32 -4.36 7.49 5.11
CA ILE A 32 -5.22 8.66 4.85
C ILE A 32 -5.93 9.09 6.14
N TRP A 33 -6.48 8.16 6.91
CA TRP A 33 -7.14 8.45 8.19
C TRP A 33 -6.20 9.15 9.18
N HIS A 34 -4.97 8.64 9.30
CA HIS A 34 -3.93 9.24 10.12
C HIS A 34 -3.61 10.68 9.70
N GLN A 35 -3.60 10.97 8.39
CA GLN A 35 -3.34 12.32 7.89
C GLN A 35 -4.50 13.29 8.14
N PHE A 36 -5.75 12.90 7.84
CA PHE A 36 -6.88 13.84 7.84
C PHE A 36 -7.63 13.91 9.17
N VAL A 37 -7.74 12.80 9.89
CA VAL A 37 -8.49 12.73 11.16
C VAL A 37 -7.57 12.89 12.35
N MET A 38 -6.52 12.07 12.44
CA MET A 38 -5.61 12.08 13.60
C MET A 38 -4.56 13.20 13.51
N LYS A 39 -4.21 13.62 12.29
CA LYS A 39 -3.19 14.66 12.00
C LYS A 39 -1.86 14.38 12.69
N ASP A 40 -1.46 13.11 12.76
CA ASP A 40 -0.24 12.68 13.45
C ASP A 40 1.01 12.65 12.55
N GLY A 41 0.87 13.05 11.29
CA GLY A 41 1.98 13.12 10.34
C GLY A 41 2.54 11.76 9.91
N THR A 42 1.83 10.65 10.16
CA THR A 42 2.31 9.31 9.78
C THR A 42 2.65 9.20 8.29
N LEU A 43 1.82 9.79 7.42
CA LEU A 43 2.03 9.78 5.96
C LEU A 43 3.26 10.59 5.56
N GLU A 44 3.50 11.72 6.23
CA GLU A 44 4.66 12.59 6.00
C GLU A 44 5.98 11.91 6.40
N ARG A 45 5.98 11.11 7.48
CA ARG A 45 7.14 10.30 7.89
C ARG A 45 7.51 9.22 6.88
N MET A 46 6.58 8.81 6.03
CA MET A 46 6.80 7.86 4.93
C MET A 46 7.10 8.57 3.60
N ASN A 47 7.07 9.91 3.57
CA ASN A 47 7.27 10.70 2.36
C ASN A 47 8.78 10.87 2.06
N PRO A 48 9.32 10.27 0.98
CA PRO A 48 10.71 10.44 0.62
C PRO A 48 11.05 11.87 0.17
N LEU A 49 10.08 12.62 -0.35
CA LEU A 49 10.31 14.01 -0.79
C LEU A 49 10.58 14.94 0.39
N ALA A 50 9.85 14.77 1.50
CA ALA A 50 10.07 15.53 2.73
C ALA A 50 11.45 15.24 3.34
N SER A 51 11.93 13.99 3.21
CA SER A 51 13.27 13.60 3.66
C SER A 51 14.38 14.22 2.79
N ASN A 52 14.16 14.30 1.48
CA ASN A 52 15.14 14.86 0.53
C ASN A 52 15.30 16.39 0.68
N GLU A 53 14.21 17.13 0.93
CA GLU A 53 14.26 18.58 1.15
C GLU A 53 15.13 18.95 2.38
N LEU A 54 15.04 18.16 3.44
CA LEU A 54 15.90 18.30 4.63
C LEU A 54 17.37 17.95 4.36
N ALA A 55 17.64 17.07 3.40
CA ALA A 55 19.00 16.71 3.00
C ALA A 55 19.64 17.80 2.15
N ASP A 56 18.92 18.32 1.15
CA ASP A 56 19.35 19.44 0.28
C ASP A 56 19.63 20.72 1.08
N SER A 57 18.80 21.03 2.09
CA SER A 57 18.98 22.19 2.97
C SER A 57 20.22 22.15 3.87
N ARG A 58 20.94 21.01 3.91
CA ARG A 58 22.14 20.80 4.75
C ARG A 58 23.45 20.88 3.96
N GLU A 59 23.39 21.01 2.64
CA GLU A 59 24.55 21.22 1.75
C GLU A 59 24.73 22.70 1.39
#